data_AF-A0A2E7Q6P7-F1
#
_entry.id   AF-A0A2E7Q6P7-F1
#
_cell.length_a   1.000
_cell.length_b   1.000
_cell.length_c   1.000
_cell.angle_alpha   90.00
_cell.angle_beta   90.00
_cell.angle_gamma   90.00
#
_symmetry.space_group_name_H-M   'P 1'
#
loop_
_entity.id
_entity.type
_entity.pdbx_description
1 polymer ?
#
loop_
_entity_poly.entity_id
_entity_poly.type
_entity_poly.pdbx_seq_one_letter_code
_entity_poly.pdbx_strand_id
1 'polypeptide(L)' 'MVQLTLPKNSRMTSGKTWPKPEGATNIREFHIYRWNPDDGKNPALDTYFVDMDTCGPMILDALIKIKNEIDPTLTFR' A
#
# COMPACT_ATOMS: atom_id res chain seq x y z
N MET A 1 15.99 32.39 -0.24
CA MET A 1 15.37 31.09 0.10
C MET A 1 15.76 30.09 -0.97
N VAL A 2 16.45 29.01 -0.63
CA VAL A 2 16.71 27.90 -1.56
C VAL A 2 15.56 26.91 -1.42
N GLN A 3 14.87 26.62 -2.54
CA GLN A 3 13.83 25.61 -2.56
C GLN A 3 14.45 24.26 -2.86
N LEU A 4 14.62 23.43 -1.82
CA LEU A 4 15.01 22.03 -1.96
C LEU A 4 13.83 21.27 -2.59
N THR A 5 13.75 21.27 -3.92
CA THR A 5 12.76 20.48 -4.64
C THR A 5 13.27 19.06 -4.83
N LEU A 6 12.45 18.08 -4.49
CA LEU A 6 12.78 16.68 -4.76
C LEU A 6 12.94 16.49 -6.29
N PRO A 7 13.96 15.73 -6.73
CA PRO A 7 14.11 15.33 -8.12
C PRO A 7 12.82 14.73 -8.67
N LYS A 8 12.62 14.85 -9.98
CA LYS A 8 11.38 14.37 -10.65
C LYS A 8 11.05 12.91 -10.27
N ASN A 9 12.07 12.08 -10.05
CA ASN A 9 11.92 10.65 -9.76
C ASN A 9 11.77 10.28 -8.28
N SER A 10 11.75 11.28 -7.39
CA SER A 10 11.73 11.09 -5.93
C SER A 10 10.49 11.71 -5.29
N ARG A 11 9.46 11.99 -6.09
CA ARG A 11 8.16 12.52 -5.60
C ARG A 11 7.17 11.38 -5.48
N MET A 12 6.62 11.20 -4.27
CA MET A 12 5.57 10.21 -4.03
C MET A 12 4.30 10.63 -4.78
N THR A 13 3.73 9.69 -5.53
CA THR A 13 2.48 9.87 -6.28
C THR A 13 1.33 9.13 -5.60
N SER A 14 0.09 9.49 -5.90
CA SER A 14 -1.07 8.69 -5.50
C SER A 14 -1.08 7.40 -6.32
N GLY A 15 -1.03 6.27 -5.63
CA GLY A 15 -1.01 4.95 -6.23
C GLY A 15 -2.40 4.38 -6.49
N LYS A 16 -2.46 3.05 -6.56
CA LYS A 16 -3.70 2.30 -6.75
C LYS A 16 -4.51 2.24 -5.46
N THR A 17 -5.80 2.50 -5.54
CA THR A 17 -6.76 2.22 -4.47
C THR A 17 -7.47 0.90 -4.77
N TRP A 18 -7.35 -0.07 -3.86
CA TRP A 18 -8.03 -1.35 -3.96
C TRP A 18 -9.47 -1.25 -3.44
N PRO A 19 -10.40 -2.10 -3.93
CA PRO A 19 -11.78 -2.06 -3.46
C PRO A 19 -11.88 -2.44 -1.98
N LYS A 20 -12.88 -1.86 -1.30
CA LYS A 20 -13.21 -2.22 0.09
C LYS A 20 -13.88 -3.60 0.11
N PRO A 21 -13.57 -4.46 1.09
CA PRO A 21 -14.29 -5.72 1.28
C PRO A 21 -15.78 -5.43 1.58
N GLU A 22 -16.67 -6.11 0.88
CA GLU A 22 -18.12 -5.98 1.08
C GLU A 22 -18.55 -6.73 2.36
N GLY A 23 -19.42 -6.11 3.16
CA GLY A 23 -19.97 -6.73 4.37
C GLY A 23 -19.08 -6.68 5.62
N ALA A 24 -17.86 -6.15 5.51
CA ALA A 24 -16.97 -5.98 6.66
C ALA A 24 -17.34 -4.73 7.48
N THR A 25 -17.42 -4.89 8.80
CA THR A 25 -17.71 -3.80 9.74
C THR A 25 -16.45 -3.14 10.29
N ASN A 26 -15.37 -3.89 10.42
CA ASN A 26 -14.12 -3.44 11.04
C ASN A 26 -13.02 -3.25 10.00
N ILE A 27 -13.22 -2.29 9.09
CA ILE A 27 -12.28 -2.04 8.00
C ILE A 27 -11.17 -1.09 8.46
N ARG A 28 -9.92 -1.47 8.20
CA ARG A 28 -8.76 -0.58 8.32
C ARG A 28 -8.16 -0.27 6.96
N GLU A 29 -7.74 0.98 6.83
CA GLU A 29 -7.08 1.49 5.65
C GLU A 29 -5.56 1.44 5.85
N PHE A 30 -4.86 0.83 4.90
CA PHE A 30 -3.41 0.72 4.89
C PHE A 30 -2.85 1.47 3.68
N HIS A 31 -1.99 2.44 3.95
CA HIS A 31 -1.24 3.16 2.93
C HIS A 31 0.13 2.55 2.80
N ILE A 32 0.39 1.89 1.67
CA ILE A 32 1.62 1.11 1.46
C ILE A 32 2.44 1.77 0.36
N TYR A 33 3.70 2.06 0.69
CA TYR A 33 4.67 2.54 -0.29
C TYR A 33 4.96 1.46 -1.33
N ARG A 34 4.80 1.83 -2.60
CA ARG A 34 5.06 0.96 -3.75
C ARG A 34 6.11 1.61 -4.64
N TRP A 35 7.11 0.82 -4.98
CA TRP A 35 8.09 1.19 -5.98
C TRP A 35 8.60 -0.08 -6.65
N ASN A 36 8.74 -0.02 -7.97
CA ASN A 36 9.30 -1.09 -8.78
C ASN A 36 10.54 -0.55 -9.51
N PRO A 37 11.74 -1.14 -9.31
CA PRO A 37 12.93 -0.72 -10.03
C PRO A 37 12.84 -0.92 -11.56
N ASP A 38 12.00 -1.85 -12.02
CA ASP A 38 11.98 -2.28 -13.42
C ASP A 38 11.09 -1.41 -14.32
N ASP A 39 10.17 -0.64 -13.76
CA ASP A 39 9.20 0.15 -14.54
C ASP A 39 9.60 1.62 -14.75
N GLY A 40 10.69 2.06 -14.12
CA GLY A 40 11.22 3.43 -14.21
C GLY A 40 10.27 4.49 -13.65
N LYS A 41 9.23 4.12 -12.90
CA LYS A 41 8.24 5.04 -12.35
C LYS A 41 8.66 5.59 -10.99
N ASN A 42 8.01 6.68 -10.64
CA ASN A 42 8.10 7.23 -9.30
C ASN A 42 7.47 6.30 -8.28
N PRO A 43 7.90 6.38 -7.02
CA PRO A 43 7.18 5.75 -5.94
C PRO A 43 5.74 6.24 -5.86
N ALA A 44 4.87 5.34 -5.44
CA ALA A 44 3.45 5.57 -5.26
C ALA A 44 3.00 5.13 -3.86
N LEU A 45 1.90 5.70 -3.40
CA LEU A 45 1.22 5.25 -2.18
C LEU A 45 -0.07 4.54 -2.57
N ASP A 46 -0.09 3.21 -2.45
CA ASP A 46 -1.27 2.41 -2.71
C ASP A 46 -2.14 2.32 -1.44
N THR A 47 -3.45 2.27 -1.62
CA THR A 47 -4.44 2.17 -0.54
C THR A 47 -5.09 0.80 -0.55
N TYR A 48 -4.99 0.10 0.57
CA TYR A 48 -5.61 -1.20 0.80
C TYR A 48 -6.63 -1.11 1.93
N PHE A 49 -7.68 -1.92 1.83
CA PHE A 49 -8.69 -2.05 2.87
C PHE A 49 -8.71 -3.49 3.35
N VAL A 50 -8.48 -3.67 4.64
CA VAL A 50 -8.46 -4.98 5.28
C VAL A 50 -9.53 -5.03 6.35
N ASP A 51 -10.30 -6.10 6.34
CA ASP A 51 -11.20 -6.44 7.43
C ASP A 51 -10.38 -7.00 8.61
N MET A 52 -10.40 -6.28 9.73
CA MET A 52 -9.65 -6.65 10.92
C MET A 52 -10.30 -7.78 11.70
N ASP A 53 -11.57 -8.10 11.45
CA ASP A 53 -12.25 -9.23 12.11
C ASP A 53 -11.74 -10.57 11.53
N THR A 54 -11.19 -10.55 10.31
CA THR A 54 -10.58 -11.71 9.62
C THR A 54 -9.05 -11.59 9.48
N CYS A 55 -8.44 -10.69 10.24
CA CYS A 55 -7.00 -10.45 10.24
C CYS A 55 -6.43 -10.67 11.64
N GLY A 56 -5.20 -11.18 11.73
CA GLY A 56 -4.46 -11.22 12.98
C GLY A 56 -4.24 -9.81 13.55
N PRO A 57 -3.92 -9.70 14.85
CA PRO A 57 -3.83 -8.41 15.55
C PRO A 57 -2.61 -7.57 15.13
N MET A 58 -1.63 -8.15 14.43
CA MET A 58 -0.38 -7.48 14.10
C MET A 58 -0.40 -6.90 12.68
N ILE A 59 0.39 -5.84 12.46
CA ILE A 59 0.56 -5.22 11.13
C ILE A 59 1.11 -6.24 10.12
N LEU A 60 2.00 -7.14 10.56
CA LEU A 60 2.54 -8.19 9.70
C LEU A 60 1.45 -9.12 9.18
N ASP A 61 0.45 -9.47 10.01
CA ASP A 61 -0.68 -10.29 9.58
C ASP A 61 -1.48 -9.58 8.47
N ALA A 62 -1.68 -8.27 8.60
CA ALA A 62 -2.34 -7.46 7.58
C ALA A 62 -1.53 -7.41 6.27
N LEU A 63 -0.20 -7.23 6.34
CA LEU A 63 0.67 -7.24 5.16
C LEU A 63 0.66 -8.61 4.46
N ILE A 64 0.68 -9.70 5.23
CA ILE A 64 0.58 -11.07 4.70
C ILE A 64 -0.78 -11.28 4.03
N LYS A 65 -1.88 -10.85 4.67
CA LYS A 65 -3.23 -10.95 4.13
C LYS A 65 -3.38 -10.18 2.82
N ILE A 66 -2.88 -8.94 2.78
CA ILE A 66 -2.84 -8.12 1.56
C ILE A 66 -2.07 -8.86 0.46
N LYS A 67 -0.90 -9.41 0.76
CA LYS A 67 -0.09 -10.15 -0.22
C LYS A 67 -0.80 -11.39 -0.74
N ASN A 68 -1.44 -12.17 0.12
CA ASN A 68 -2.01 -13.46 -0.26
C ASN A 68 -3.36 -13.31 -0.97
N GLU A 69 -4.19 -12.35 -0.57
CA GLU A 69 -5.60 -12.29 -0.98
C GLU A 69 -5.91 -11.13 -1.94
N ILE A 70 -5.13 -10.03 -1.90
CA ILE A 70 -5.45 -8.79 -2.65
C ILE A 70 -4.41 -8.50 -3.73
N ASP A 71 -3.13 -8.49 -3.36
CA ASP A 71 -2.03 -8.11 -4.24
C ASP A 71 -0.77 -8.97 -4.03
N PRO A 72 -0.58 -10.05 -4.82
CA PRO A 72 0.58 -10.93 -4.70
C PRO A 72 1.92 -10.25 -5.03
N THR A 73 1.89 -9.07 -5.66
CA THR A 73 3.09 -8.30 -6.02
C THR A 73 3.65 -7.47 -4.86
N LEU A 74 2.94 -7.38 -3.73
CA LEU A 74 3.45 -6.73 -2.53
C LEU A 74 4.66 -7.50 -1.98
N THR A 75 5.75 -6.79 -1.70
CA THR A 75 7.01 -7.38 -1.21
C THR A 75 7.46 -6.68 0.07
N PHE A 76 7.79 -7.46 1.10
CA PHE A 76 8.31 -7.01 2.39
C PHE A 76 9.20 -8.09 3.00
N ARG A 77 9.94 -7.75 4.06
CA ARG A 77 10.73 -8.66 4.89
C ARG A 77 10.54 -8.32 6.36
#